data_AF-A0A6M1NRH0-F1
#
_entry.id   AF-A0A6M1NRH0-F1
#
_cell.length_a   1.000
_cell.length_b   1.000
_cell.length_c   1.000
_cell.angle_alpha   90.00
_cell.angle_beta   90.00
_cell.angle_gamma   90.00
#
_symmetry.space_group_name_H-M   'P 1'
#
loop_
_entity.id
_entity.type
_entity.pdbx_description
1 polymer ?
#
loop_
_entity_poly.entity_id
_entity_poly.type
_entity_poly.pdbx_seq_one_letter_code
_entity_poly.pdbx_strand_id
1 'polypeptide(L)' 'MRKLYLLFISTIIFLSCKDDDYEALDLNTSYREIIDTAYGEHARHKIDLYLPENRNANTKLIVMIYGGAWISGEIKVI' A
#
# COMPACT_ATOMS: atom_id res chain seq x y z
N MET A 1 -40.96 -22.60 20.96
CA MET A 1 -40.13 -21.54 21.58
C MET A 1 -38.64 -21.63 21.20
N ARG A 2 -37.95 -22.79 21.34
CA ARG A 2 -36.51 -22.94 20.99
C ARG A 2 -36.15 -22.64 19.52
N LYS A 3 -37.00 -23.04 18.56
CA LYS A 3 -36.80 -22.75 17.13
C LYS A 3 -36.91 -21.26 16.80
N LEU A 4 -37.70 -20.50 17.57
CA LEU A 4 -37.88 -19.06 17.38
C LEU A 4 -36.66 -18.28 17.89
N TYR A 5 -36.03 -18.76 18.97
CA TYR A 5 -34.78 -18.20 19.49
C TYR A 5 -33.59 -18.40 18.52
N LEU A 6 -33.51 -19.58 17.88
CA LEU A 6 -32.51 -19.84 16.84
C LEU A 6 -32.69 -18.95 15.61
N LEU A 7 -33.95 -18.63 15.26
CA LEU A 7 -34.24 -17.72 14.15
C LEU A 7 -33.81 -16.28 14.48
N PHE A 8 -33.98 -15.85 15.72
CA PHE A 8 -33.59 -14.52 16.19
C PHE A 8 -32.06 -14.34 16.24
N ILE A 9 -31.31 -15.36 16.69
CA ILE A 9 -29.84 -15.33 16.69
C ILE A 9 -29.29 -15.25 15.27
N SER A 10 -29.90 -15.96 14.32
CA SER A 10 -29.49 -15.93 12.91
C SER A 10 -29.58 -14.51 12.33
N THR A 11 -30.66 -13.77 12.62
CA THR A 11 -30.89 -12.42 12.09
C THR A 11 -29.86 -11.38 12.60
N ILE A 12 -29.34 -11.54 13.82
CA ILE A 12 -28.39 -10.59 14.41
C ILE A 12 -27.00 -10.67 13.74
N ILE A 13 -26.62 -11.85 13.23
CA ILE A 13 -25.29 -12.08 12.63
C ILE A 13 -25.15 -11.37 11.27
N PHE A 14 -26.26 -11.14 10.54
CA PHE A 14 -26.22 -10.51 9.22
C PHE A 14 -26.21 -8.97 9.24
N LEU A 15 -26.34 -8.32 10.40
CA LEU A 15 -26.39 -6.85 10.52
C LEU A 15 -25.01 -6.18 10.71
N SER A 16 -23.92 -6.95 10.77
CA SER A 16 -22.57 -6.41 11.07
C SER A 16 -21.72 -6.07 9.85
N CYS A 17 -22.25 -6.18 8.63
CA CYS A 17 -21.55 -5.68 7.45
C CYS A 17 -21.79 -4.18 7.35
N LYS A 18 -20.81 -3.40 7.82
CA LYS A 18 -20.67 -2.00 7.43
C LYS A 18 -19.65 -1.96 6.31
N ASP A 19 -20.06 -1.45 5.17
CA ASP A 19 -19.10 -1.05 4.15
C ASP A 19 -18.43 0.21 4.69
N ASP A 20 -17.16 0.08 5.04
CA ASP A 20 -16.33 1.25 5.27
C ASP A 20 -16.14 1.90 3.90
N ASP A 21 -16.71 3.09 3.70
CA ASP A 21 -16.50 3.92 2.51
C ASP A 21 -15.04 4.41 2.50
N TYR A 22 -14.11 3.51 2.17
CA TYR A 22 -12.80 3.90 1.69
C TYR A 22 -13.05 4.47 0.30
N GLU A 23 -12.88 5.78 0.12
CA GLU A 23 -12.67 6.30 -1.21
C GLU A 23 -11.52 5.51 -1.81
N ALA A 24 -11.83 4.66 -2.79
CA ALA A 24 -10.82 3.97 -3.56
C ALA A 24 -9.93 5.08 -4.14
N LEU A 25 -8.68 5.12 -3.68
CA LEU A 25 -7.68 6.00 -4.23
C LEU A 25 -7.76 5.82 -5.75
N ASP A 26 -7.97 6.90 -6.50
CA ASP A 26 -7.93 6.83 -7.95
C ASP A 26 -6.51 6.41 -8.35
N LEU A 27 -6.34 5.10 -8.56
CA LEU A 27 -5.07 4.46 -8.87
C LEU A 27 -4.59 4.79 -10.27
N ASN A 28 -5.37 5.55 -11.05
CA ASN A 28 -4.96 6.04 -12.36
C ASN A 28 -4.08 7.30 -12.24
N THR A 29 -3.23 7.35 -11.22
CA THR A 29 -2.19 8.38 -11.12
C THR A 29 -1.04 7.98 -12.03
N SER A 30 -0.89 8.70 -13.13
CA SER A 30 0.29 8.59 -13.98
C SER A 30 1.53 9.03 -13.18
N TYR A 31 2.60 8.25 -13.29
CA TYR A 31 3.88 8.54 -12.65
C TYR A 31 5.02 8.15 -13.59
N ARG A 32 6.17 8.80 -13.40
CA ARG A 32 7.41 8.45 -14.09
C ARG A 32 8.30 7.62 -13.19
N GLU A 33 8.79 6.51 -13.70
CA GLU A 33 9.77 5.66 -13.05
C GLU A 33 11.21 6.01 -13.46
N ILE A 34 12.12 5.95 -12.49
CA ILE A 34 13.57 5.93 -12.71
C ILE A 34 14.13 4.83 -11.82
N ILE A 35 14.43 3.68 -12.41
CA ILE A 35 14.84 2.45 -11.72
C ILE A 35 16.37 2.38 -11.65
N ASP A 36 16.90 1.66 -10.66
CA ASP A 36 18.33 1.31 -10.55
C ASP A 36 19.27 2.53 -10.38
N THR A 37 18.78 3.61 -9.79
CA THR A 37 19.55 4.86 -9.62
C THR A 37 20.62 4.68 -8.54
N ALA A 38 21.89 4.80 -8.91
CA ALA A 38 22.99 4.70 -7.95
C ALA A 38 23.06 5.93 -7.02
N TYR A 39 23.21 5.70 -5.71
CA TYR A 39 23.48 6.75 -4.72
C TYR A 39 24.82 6.57 -3.99
N GLY A 40 25.60 5.56 -4.36
CA GLY A 40 26.94 5.32 -3.83
C GLY A 40 27.67 4.20 -4.57
N GLU A 41 28.89 3.89 -4.12
CA GLU A 41 29.81 3.01 -4.86
C GLU A 41 29.48 1.52 -4.78
N HIS A 42 28.82 1.06 -3.70
CA HIS A 42 28.52 -0.36 -3.54
C HIS A 42 27.39 -0.79 -4.48
N ALA A 43 27.46 -2.01 -5.02
CA ALA A 43 26.47 -2.53 -5.98
C ALA A 43 25.01 -2.51 -5.47
N ARG A 44 24.81 -2.50 -4.15
CA ARG A 44 23.47 -2.38 -3.52
C ARG A 44 23.06 -0.96 -3.17
N HIS A 45 23.88 0.05 -3.41
CA HIS A 45 23.55 1.45 -3.18
C HIS A 45 22.71 2.00 -4.32
N LYS A 46 21.50 1.44 -4.45
CA LYS A 46 20.56 1.75 -5.52
C LYS A 46 19.18 2.10 -4.96
N ILE A 47 18.47 2.97 -5.66
CA ILE A 47 17.11 3.40 -5.32
C ILE A 47 16.26 3.50 -6.59
N ASP A 48 14.98 3.17 -6.44
CA ASP A 48 13.98 3.41 -7.47
C ASP A 48 13.18 4.67 -7.11
N LEU A 49 12.97 5.54 -8.11
CA LEU A 49 12.28 6.80 -7.95
C LEU A 49 10.95 6.76 -8.70
N TYR A 50 9.87 7.01 -7.96
CA TYR A 50 8.51 7.10 -8.47
C TYR A 50 8.06 8.55 -8.39
N LEU A 51 8.00 9.22 -9.54
CA LEU A 51 7.75 10.66 -9.63
C LEU A 51 6.31 10.91 -10.08
N PRO A 52 5.42 11.40 -9.20
CA PRO A 52 4.07 11.75 -9.61
C PRO A 52 4.09 12.91 -10.61
N GLU A 53 3.07 12.95 -11.47
CA GLU A 53 2.82 14.11 -12.32
C GLU A 53 2.61 15.39 -11.49
N ASN A 54 2.83 16.55 -12.12
CA ASN A 54 2.58 17.87 -11.54
C ASN A 54 3.29 18.16 -10.20
N ARG A 55 4.38 17.45 -9.88
CA ARG A 55 5.19 17.74 -8.69
C ARG A 55 5.76 19.15 -8.71
N ASN A 56 5.83 19.77 -7.55
CA ASN A 56 6.41 21.09 -7.34
C ASN A 56 7.27 21.08 -6.06
N ALA A 57 7.83 22.23 -5.67
CA ALA A 57 8.71 22.35 -4.51
C ALA A 57 8.03 21.97 -3.17
N ASN A 58 6.70 21.93 -3.10
CA ASN A 58 5.93 21.57 -1.92
C ASN A 58 5.49 20.08 -1.90
N THR A 59 5.73 19.34 -2.99
CA THR A 59 5.39 17.90 -3.07
C THR A 59 6.13 17.14 -1.97
N LYS A 60 5.37 16.36 -1.18
CA LYS A 60 5.94 15.59 -0.07
C LYS A 60 6.76 14.42 -0.60
N LEU A 61 7.86 14.12 0.09
CA LEU A 61 8.70 12.97 -0.18
C LEU A 61 8.27 11.81 0.74
N ILE A 62 8.05 10.64 0.14
CA ILE A 62 7.91 9.37 0.87
C ILE A 62 9.18 8.56 0.60
N VAL A 63 9.81 8.08 1.66
CA VAL A 63 10.96 7.19 1.57
C VAL A 63 10.55 5.85 2.17
N MET A 64 10.54 4.80 1.35
CA MET A 64 10.22 3.45 1.77
C MET A 64 11.51 2.63 1.88
N ILE A 65 11.76 2.07 3.06
CA ILE A 65 12.91 1.20 3.33
C ILE A 65 12.35 -0.18 3.70
N TYR A 66 12.68 -1.20 2.91
CA TYR A 66 12.22 -2.56 3.15
C TYR A 66 12.97 -3.22 4.33
N GLY A 67 12.31 -4.18 4.98
CA GLY A 67 12.88 -4.99 6.06
C GLY A 67 13.63 -6.23 5.56
N GLY A 68 13.97 -7.13 6.48
CA GLY A 68 14.76 -8.34 6.17
C GLY A 68 15.85 -8.66 7.21
N ALA A 69 15.68 -8.16 8.44
CA ALA A 69 16.63 -8.36 9.54
C ALA A 69 18.09 -8.01 9.18
N TRP A 70 18.31 -7.08 8.25
CA TRP A 70 19.62 -6.67 7.73
C TRP A 70 20.45 -7.76 7.04
N ILE A 71 19.89 -8.95 6.87
CA ILE A 71 20.54 -10.10 6.23
C ILE A 71 19.88 -10.48 4.90
N SER A 72 18.69 -9.93 4.64
CA SER A 72 17.93 -10.14 3.41
C SER A 72 17.23 -8.86 2.98
N GLY A 73 16.66 -8.92 1.78
CA GLY A 73 15.93 -7.83 1.15
C GLY A 73 16.66 -7.30 -0.08
N GLU A 74 15.90 -7.15 -1.14
CA GLU A 74 16.32 -6.65 -2.43
C GLU A 74 15.24 -5.71 -2.95
N ILE A 75 15.66 -4.71 -3.74
CA ILE A 75 14.72 -3.97 -4.56
C ILE A 75 14.16 -4.95 -5.60
N LYS A 76 12.85 -5.20 -5.53
CA LYS A 76 12.14 -5.93 -6.58
C LYS A 76 11.63 -4.91 -7.59
N VAL A 77 12.17 -4.99 -8.80
CA VAL A 77 11.56 -4.32 -9.95
C VAL A 77 10.23 -5.03 -10.22
N ILE A 78 9.13 -4.28 -10.18
CA ILE A 78 7.77 -4.78 -10.44
C ILE A 78 7.58 -4.95 -11.95
#